data_AF-A0A974H0H9-F1
#
_entry.id   AF-A0A974H0H9-F1
#
_cell.length_a   1.000
_cell.length_b   1.000
_cell.length_c   1.000
_cell.angle_alpha   90.00
_cell.angle_beta   90.00
_cell.angle_gamma   90.00
#
_symmetry.space_group_name_H-M   'P 1'
#
loop_
_entity.id
_entity.type
_entity.pdbx_description
1 polymer ?
#
loop_
_entity_poly.entity_id
_entity_poly.type
_entity_poly.pdbx_seq_one_letter_code
_entity_poly.pdbx_strand_id
1 'polypeptide(L)'
;MLGLLPLLLVIPPSYSSSAQNCPKFCLCYESSNLVECRNQQLLSVPHHLAHSTWMLDLRHNNLSRLDPASFQALWSLRILLLSDNRITVVSPRSFHSLGFLERLDLSYNHLSSLPFDFSRGLGSLRELKVPSNRLTVLSYESLRHLESLEKLDLSRNFLASVEQRAFRGLSRLRHLHLQSNLFYTIRGGYFFMLQNLERLDLSDNNISSIAVESFTSLHSLRLLTLSDNQLSHLKFKTFINLQTPSTHIQVSGNPWVCDCDLQRVFGKINSVRHLHIDDYENLTCAGPPQLLGAALDSVDNQLCVAETATVLVITITVLVTVIAAIVMAERNRKKNQDKNWNEVDGPFETQDK
;
A
#
# COMPACT_ATOMS: atom_id res chain seq x y z
N MET A 1 34.02 35.58 -59.42
CA MET A 1 34.35 35.81 -58.00
C MET A 1 33.38 35.02 -57.14
N LEU A 2 33.77 33.83 -56.70
CA LEU A 2 33.02 33.02 -55.74
C LEU A 2 33.95 32.81 -54.55
N GLY A 3 33.59 33.42 -53.42
CA GLY A 3 34.36 33.34 -52.17
C GLY A 3 34.07 32.04 -51.43
N LEU A 4 35.13 31.36 -50.99
CA LEU A 4 35.09 30.21 -50.09
C LEU A 4 35.34 30.70 -48.66
N LEU A 5 34.38 30.51 -47.77
CA LEU A 5 34.56 30.63 -46.31
C LEU A 5 35.25 29.36 -45.76
N PRO A 6 36.18 29.47 -44.79
CA PRO A 6 36.75 28.30 -44.13
C PRO A 6 35.83 27.78 -43.02
N LEU A 7 35.65 26.47 -43.00
CA LEU A 7 35.00 25.72 -41.92
C LEU A 7 35.83 25.87 -40.62
N LEU A 8 35.23 26.40 -39.56
CA LEU A 8 35.78 26.37 -38.20
C LEU A 8 35.70 24.93 -37.66
N LEU A 9 36.86 24.27 -37.56
CA LEU A 9 37.03 23.05 -36.78
C LEU A 9 36.86 23.36 -35.30
N VAL A 10 35.74 22.93 -34.73
CA VAL A 10 35.54 22.90 -33.27
C VAL A 10 36.42 21.80 -32.71
N ILE A 11 37.51 22.20 -32.04
CA ILE A 11 38.40 21.28 -31.33
C ILE A 11 37.68 20.85 -30.04
N PRO A 12 37.51 19.54 -29.77
CA PRO A 12 36.96 19.09 -28.48
C PRO A 12 37.93 19.45 -27.35
N PRO A 13 37.44 19.76 -26.14
CA PRO A 13 38.30 20.16 -25.04
C PRO A 13 39.33 19.07 -24.73
N SER A 14 40.58 19.50 -24.65
CA SER A 14 41.75 18.69 -24.32
C SER A 14 41.56 17.97 -22.99
N TYR A 15 41.55 16.63 -23.04
CA TYR A 15 41.59 15.75 -21.88
C TYR A 15 42.93 15.93 -21.15
N SER A 16 42.87 16.44 -19.92
CA SER A 16 43.98 16.39 -18.97
C SER A 16 44.12 14.95 -18.44
N SER A 17 45.25 14.32 -18.76
CA SER A 17 45.63 13.00 -18.28
C SER A 17 46.18 13.07 -16.85
N SER A 18 45.29 13.22 -15.87
CA SER A 18 45.64 13.10 -14.44
C SER A 18 44.60 12.33 -13.60
N ALA A 19 43.74 11.50 -14.21
CA ALA A 19 42.76 10.70 -13.48
C ALA A 19 43.31 9.28 -13.22
N GLN A 20 44.13 9.10 -12.19
CA GLN A 20 44.78 7.81 -11.91
C GLN A 20 43.81 6.72 -11.41
N ASN A 21 42.55 7.07 -11.12
CA ASN A 21 41.51 6.17 -10.57
C ASN A 21 40.18 6.19 -11.35
N CYS A 22 40.18 6.60 -12.63
CA CYS A 22 38.95 6.50 -13.43
C CYS A 22 38.96 5.20 -14.26
N PRO A 23 37.92 4.33 -14.15
CA PRO A 23 37.85 3.13 -14.97
C PRO A 23 37.80 3.46 -16.47
N LYS A 24 38.47 2.65 -17.29
CA LYS A 24 38.68 2.88 -18.73
C LYS A 24 37.40 3.17 -19.55
N PHE A 25 36.26 2.62 -19.13
CA PHE A 25 34.98 2.74 -19.83
C PHE A 25 34.02 3.72 -19.16
N CYS A 26 34.47 4.43 -18.13
CA CYS A 26 33.63 5.35 -17.38
C CYS A 26 34.10 6.79 -17.56
N LEU A 27 33.17 7.72 -17.37
CA LEU A 27 33.42 9.15 -17.28
C LEU A 27 33.43 9.54 -15.80
N CYS A 28 34.53 10.13 -15.33
CA CYS A 28 34.66 10.59 -13.96
C CYS A 28 34.75 12.12 -13.93
N TYR A 29 33.92 12.74 -13.10
CA TYR A 29 33.87 14.19 -12.94
C TYR A 29 34.48 14.56 -11.59
N GLU A 30 35.72 15.06 -11.60
CA GLU A 30 36.50 15.33 -10.37
C GLU A 30 35.86 16.39 -9.47
N SER A 31 35.18 17.40 -10.04
CA SER A 31 34.53 18.48 -9.27
C SER A 31 33.27 18.05 -8.52
N SER A 32 32.60 16.98 -8.97
CA SER A 32 31.33 16.48 -8.40
C SER A 32 31.43 15.07 -7.82
N ASN A 33 32.59 14.42 -7.92
CA ASN A 33 32.80 13.01 -7.56
C ASN A 33 31.74 12.07 -8.17
N LEU A 34 31.29 12.37 -9.38
CA LEU A 34 30.34 11.57 -10.15
C LEU A 34 31.11 10.61 -11.07
N VAL A 35 30.67 9.35 -11.10
CA VAL A 35 31.19 8.34 -12.03
C VAL A 35 30.05 7.79 -12.88
N GLU A 36 30.12 8.01 -14.19
CA GLU A 36 29.15 7.54 -15.18
C GLU A 36 29.73 6.39 -16.01
N CYS A 37 29.11 5.22 -15.93
CA CYS A 37 29.52 3.99 -16.61
C CYS A 37 28.35 3.39 -17.43
N ARG A 38 27.41 4.21 -17.89
CA ARG A 38 26.18 3.80 -18.57
C ARG A 38 26.44 3.32 -20.01
N ASN A 39 25.69 2.32 -20.48
CA ASN A 39 25.75 1.80 -21.86
C ASN A 39 27.13 1.26 -22.29
N GLN A 40 27.90 0.69 -21.35
CA GLN A 40 29.28 0.24 -21.59
C GLN A 40 29.40 -1.27 -21.74
N GLN A 41 28.28 -1.99 -21.79
CA GLN A 41 28.22 -3.46 -21.88
C GLN A 41 28.99 -4.16 -20.73
N LEU A 42 29.09 -3.52 -19.57
CA LEU A 42 29.85 -4.04 -18.43
C LEU A 42 29.22 -5.33 -17.90
N LEU A 43 30.07 -6.33 -17.65
CA LEU A 43 29.67 -7.61 -17.05
C LEU A 43 29.82 -7.62 -15.53
N SER A 44 30.64 -6.73 -14.99
CA SER A 44 30.88 -6.54 -13.56
C SER A 44 31.06 -5.06 -13.23
N VAL A 45 30.86 -4.71 -11.95
CA VAL A 45 31.15 -3.35 -11.47
C VAL A 45 32.65 -3.07 -11.67
N PRO A 46 33.04 -1.93 -12.27
CA PRO A 46 34.44 -1.60 -12.51
C PRO A 46 35.25 -1.51 -11.21
N HIS A 47 36.48 -1.99 -11.24
CA HIS A 47 37.41 -1.86 -10.13
C HIS A 47 38.04 -0.45 -10.09
N HIS A 48 38.67 -0.12 -8.95
CA HIS A 48 39.41 1.13 -8.73
C HIS A 48 38.58 2.42 -8.75
N LEU A 49 37.30 2.33 -8.40
CA LEU A 49 36.47 3.50 -8.16
C LEU A 49 37.00 4.31 -6.96
N ALA A 50 37.03 5.64 -7.08
CA ALA A 50 37.50 6.50 -6.01
C ALA A 50 36.59 6.40 -4.76
N HIS A 51 37.17 6.33 -3.57
CA HIS A 51 36.44 6.28 -2.30
C HIS A 51 35.52 7.49 -2.07
N SER A 52 35.88 8.64 -2.66
CA SER A 52 35.11 9.89 -2.63
C SER A 52 33.89 9.90 -3.56
N THR A 53 33.71 8.85 -4.39
CA THR A 53 32.60 8.77 -5.35
C THR A 53 31.28 8.96 -4.63
N TRP A 54 30.57 10.03 -5.00
CA TRP A 54 29.30 10.43 -4.42
C TRP A 54 28.12 9.80 -5.16
N MET A 55 28.23 9.66 -6.47
CA MET A 55 27.23 9.03 -7.33
C MET A 55 27.90 8.08 -8.32
N LEU A 56 27.34 6.88 -8.46
CA LEU A 56 27.77 5.86 -9.40
C LEU A 56 26.60 5.45 -10.28
N ASP A 57 26.71 5.73 -11.58
CA ASP A 57 25.73 5.34 -12.59
C ASP A 57 26.22 4.15 -13.41
N LEU A 58 25.61 3.00 -13.20
CA LEU A 58 25.88 1.74 -13.90
C LEU A 58 24.66 1.27 -14.73
N ARG A 59 23.74 2.17 -15.06
CA ARG A 59 22.51 1.84 -15.80
C ARG A 59 22.79 1.31 -17.20
N HIS A 60 21.90 0.46 -17.73
CA HIS A 60 21.99 -0.08 -19.08
C HIS A 60 23.32 -0.82 -19.35
N ASN A 61 23.67 -1.74 -18.46
CA ASN A 61 24.81 -2.64 -18.62
C ASN A 61 24.35 -4.09 -18.61
N ASN A 62 25.28 -5.03 -18.53
CA ASN A 62 25.02 -6.46 -18.54
C ASN A 62 25.49 -7.13 -17.24
N LEU A 63 25.40 -6.40 -16.11
CA LEU A 63 25.76 -6.91 -14.79
C LEU A 63 24.82 -8.06 -14.42
N SER A 64 25.37 -9.20 -14.02
CA SER A 64 24.59 -10.40 -13.65
C SER A 64 24.54 -10.67 -12.15
N ARG A 65 25.52 -10.18 -11.40
CA ARG A 65 25.67 -10.39 -9.96
C ARG A 65 26.30 -9.17 -9.30
N LEU A 66 25.95 -8.95 -8.03
CA LEU A 66 26.62 -8.00 -7.15
C LEU A 66 27.32 -8.75 -6.03
N ASP A 67 28.58 -8.44 -5.79
CA ASP A 67 29.42 -9.11 -4.80
C ASP A 67 29.94 -8.13 -3.74
N PRO A 68 30.38 -8.61 -2.57
CA PRO A 68 30.95 -7.76 -1.51
C PRO A 68 32.09 -6.85 -1.96
N ALA A 69 32.89 -7.31 -2.92
CA ALA A 69 34.00 -6.54 -3.47
C ALA A 69 33.54 -5.43 -4.46
N SER A 70 32.33 -5.52 -5.01
CA SER A 70 31.83 -4.60 -6.05
C SER A 70 31.73 -3.15 -5.58
N PHE A 71 31.36 -2.95 -4.31
CA PHE A 71 31.19 -1.61 -3.72
C PHE A 71 32.06 -1.42 -2.47
N GLN A 72 33.12 -2.22 -2.36
CA GLN A 72 34.03 -2.15 -1.23
C GLN A 72 34.64 -0.76 -1.16
N ALA A 73 34.63 -0.19 0.05
CA ALA A 73 35.25 1.09 0.36
C ALA A 73 34.64 2.35 -0.31
N LEU A 74 33.47 2.23 -0.95
CA LEU A 74 32.72 3.39 -1.47
C LEU A 74 31.88 4.07 -0.37
N TRP A 75 32.55 4.49 0.72
CA TRP A 75 31.87 5.00 1.91
C TRP A 75 31.14 6.33 1.69
N SER A 76 31.57 7.15 0.73
CA SER A 76 30.93 8.44 0.42
C SER A 76 29.75 8.35 -0.54
N LEU A 77 29.44 7.15 -1.04
CA LEU A 77 28.42 6.94 -2.06
C LEU A 77 27.02 7.25 -1.49
N ARG A 78 26.29 8.14 -2.16
CA ARG A 78 24.91 8.52 -1.81
C ARG A 78 23.88 8.02 -2.82
N ILE A 79 24.26 7.94 -4.09
CA ILE A 79 23.36 7.52 -5.17
C ILE A 79 24.02 6.38 -5.95
N LEU A 80 23.34 5.24 -6.00
CA LEU A 80 23.76 4.08 -6.78
C LEU A 80 22.65 3.68 -7.76
N LEU A 81 22.93 3.82 -9.05
CA LEU A 81 21.99 3.51 -10.12
C LEU A 81 22.44 2.25 -10.86
N LEU A 82 21.65 1.18 -10.73
CA LEU A 82 21.89 -0.14 -11.31
C LEU A 82 20.73 -0.60 -12.21
N SER A 83 19.85 0.32 -12.61
CA SER A 83 18.69 -0.02 -13.43
C SER A 83 19.08 -0.59 -14.79
N ASP A 84 18.21 -1.41 -15.39
CA ASP A 84 18.39 -1.95 -16.74
C ASP A 84 19.70 -2.75 -16.86
N ASN A 85 19.86 -3.72 -15.95
CA ASN A 85 20.93 -4.70 -15.98
C ASN A 85 20.32 -6.12 -16.05
N ARG A 86 21.13 -7.16 -15.84
CA ARG A 86 20.67 -8.55 -15.81
C ARG A 86 20.91 -9.19 -14.45
N ILE A 87 20.86 -8.40 -13.37
CA ILE A 87 21.26 -8.83 -12.04
C ILE A 87 20.23 -9.86 -11.54
N THR A 88 20.69 -11.08 -11.29
CA THR A 88 19.86 -12.16 -10.74
C THR A 88 20.11 -12.36 -9.24
N VAL A 89 21.32 -12.04 -8.77
CA VAL A 89 21.75 -12.30 -7.39
C VAL A 89 22.48 -11.09 -6.81
N VAL A 90 22.06 -10.69 -5.61
CA VAL A 90 22.86 -9.85 -4.72
C VAL A 90 23.47 -10.76 -3.66
N SER A 91 24.79 -10.91 -3.66
CA SER A 91 25.48 -11.71 -2.66
C SER A 91 25.35 -11.08 -1.27
N PRO A 92 25.34 -11.87 -0.18
CA PRO A 92 25.36 -11.33 1.18
C PRO A 92 26.51 -10.33 1.38
N ARG A 93 26.27 -9.27 2.15
CA ARG A 93 27.22 -8.16 2.40
C ARG A 93 27.60 -7.33 1.17
N SER A 94 26.93 -7.44 0.02
CA SER A 94 27.26 -6.61 -1.15
C SER A 94 27.21 -5.10 -0.88
N PHE A 95 26.33 -4.65 0.02
CA PHE A 95 26.14 -3.23 0.34
C PHE A 95 26.67 -2.81 1.72
N HIS A 96 27.44 -3.67 2.40
CA HIS A 96 27.80 -3.46 3.81
C HIS A 96 28.59 -2.17 4.10
N SER A 97 29.33 -1.64 3.11
CA SER A 97 30.13 -0.42 3.24
C SER A 97 29.36 0.87 2.91
N LEU A 98 28.11 0.77 2.45
CA LEU A 98 27.34 1.88 1.87
C LEU A 98 26.53 2.66 2.92
N GLY A 99 27.18 3.01 4.04
CA GLY A 99 26.56 3.63 5.22
C GLY A 99 25.82 4.95 4.96
N PHE A 100 26.25 5.70 3.94
CA PHE A 100 25.70 7.00 3.56
C PHE A 100 24.84 6.96 2.30
N LEU A 101 24.52 5.75 1.80
CA LEU A 101 23.68 5.61 0.60
C LEU A 101 22.27 6.10 0.90
N GLU A 102 21.78 7.03 0.10
CA GLU A 102 20.45 7.65 0.23
C GLU A 102 19.48 7.10 -0.82
N ARG A 103 19.98 6.75 -2.01
CA ARG A 103 19.17 6.22 -3.12
C ARG A 103 19.82 5.01 -3.77
N LEU A 104 19.06 3.92 -3.86
CA LEU A 104 19.44 2.70 -4.56
C LEU A 104 18.37 2.35 -5.60
N ASP A 105 18.76 2.31 -6.87
CA ASP A 105 17.90 1.92 -7.99
C ASP A 105 18.35 0.59 -8.60
N LEU A 106 17.57 -0.48 -8.36
CA LEU A 106 17.72 -1.83 -8.90
C LEU A 106 16.60 -2.18 -9.90
N SER A 107 15.89 -1.17 -10.44
CA SER A 107 14.78 -1.37 -11.37
C SER A 107 15.18 -2.16 -12.61
N TYR A 108 14.24 -2.88 -13.23
CA TYR A 108 14.49 -3.58 -14.51
C TYR A 108 15.70 -4.53 -14.45
N ASN A 109 15.66 -5.45 -13.49
CA ASN A 109 16.65 -6.51 -13.32
C ASN A 109 15.93 -7.88 -13.25
N HIS A 110 16.61 -8.93 -12.78
CA HIS A 110 16.07 -10.29 -12.71
C HIS A 110 16.14 -10.87 -11.29
N LEU A 111 16.09 -10.01 -10.27
CA LEU A 111 16.17 -10.43 -8.87
C LEU A 111 14.94 -11.26 -8.49
N SER A 112 15.16 -12.47 -7.98
CA SER A 112 14.09 -13.34 -7.47
C SER A 112 13.81 -13.15 -5.97
N SER A 113 14.79 -12.64 -5.24
CA SER A 113 14.70 -12.35 -3.81
C SER A 113 15.73 -11.31 -3.38
N LEU A 114 15.53 -10.72 -2.21
CA LEU A 114 16.54 -9.94 -1.49
C LEU A 114 17.20 -10.83 -0.43
N PRO A 115 18.54 -10.85 -0.29
CA PRO A 115 19.21 -11.64 0.75
C PRO A 115 18.83 -11.15 2.16
N PHE A 116 18.96 -12.02 3.17
CA PHE A 116 18.58 -11.71 4.55
C PHE A 116 19.35 -10.54 5.18
N ASP A 117 20.54 -10.22 4.68
CA ASP A 117 21.37 -9.10 5.12
C ASP A 117 21.39 -7.94 4.11
N PHE A 118 20.44 -7.91 3.16
CA PHE A 118 20.35 -6.88 2.12
C PHE A 118 20.42 -5.47 2.69
N SER A 119 19.65 -5.18 3.75
CA SER A 119 19.60 -3.86 4.38
C SER A 119 20.81 -3.54 5.27
N ARG A 120 21.71 -4.50 5.53
CA ARG A 120 22.83 -4.28 6.47
C ARG A 120 23.82 -3.29 5.86
N GLY A 121 24.02 -2.16 6.55
CA GLY A 121 24.86 -1.06 6.06
C GLY A 121 24.10 0.01 5.30
N LEU A 122 22.79 -0.15 5.07
CA LEU A 122 21.93 0.81 4.35
C LEU A 122 21.09 1.70 5.29
N GLY A 123 21.63 2.06 6.46
CA GLY A 123 20.89 2.80 7.50
C GLY A 123 20.46 4.21 7.11
N SER A 124 21.15 4.84 6.15
CA SER A 124 20.81 6.18 5.63
C SER A 124 19.88 6.15 4.42
N LEU A 125 19.50 4.95 3.93
CA LEU A 125 18.75 4.80 2.68
C LEU A 125 17.36 5.41 2.82
N ARG A 126 17.01 6.31 1.88
CA ARG A 126 15.72 7.01 1.84
C ARG A 126 14.84 6.51 0.71
N GLU A 127 15.42 6.12 -0.41
CA GLU A 127 14.69 5.60 -1.57
C GLU A 127 15.30 4.28 -2.06
N LEU A 128 14.48 3.23 -2.04
CA LEU A 128 14.79 1.93 -2.62
C LEU A 128 13.81 1.63 -3.74
N LYS A 129 14.34 1.47 -4.96
CA LYS A 129 13.58 1.08 -6.13
C LYS A 129 14.00 -0.31 -6.58
N VAL A 130 13.09 -1.27 -6.55
CA VAL A 130 13.25 -2.62 -7.12
C VAL A 130 12.10 -2.99 -8.08
N PRO A 131 11.47 -2.06 -8.82
CA PRO A 131 10.36 -2.42 -9.69
C PRO A 131 10.82 -3.22 -10.92
N SER A 132 9.90 -3.97 -11.52
CA SER A 132 10.18 -4.76 -12.75
C SER A 132 11.33 -5.74 -12.53
N ASN A 133 11.22 -6.51 -11.44
CA ASN A 133 12.08 -7.63 -11.10
C ASN A 133 11.24 -8.92 -11.03
N ARG A 134 11.77 -9.97 -10.41
CA ARG A 134 11.10 -11.27 -10.29
C ARG A 134 10.86 -11.67 -8.83
N LEU A 135 10.73 -10.69 -7.92
CA LEU A 135 10.61 -10.96 -6.48
C LEU A 135 9.32 -11.72 -6.19
N THR A 136 9.43 -12.85 -5.49
CA THR A 136 8.28 -13.68 -5.09
C THR A 136 7.97 -13.61 -3.60
N VAL A 137 8.97 -13.26 -2.79
CA VAL A 137 8.89 -13.17 -1.33
C VAL A 137 9.60 -11.91 -0.85
N LEU A 138 9.01 -11.28 0.17
CA LEU A 138 9.61 -10.19 0.93
C LEU A 138 9.64 -10.55 2.41
N SER A 139 10.83 -10.56 3.02
CA SER A 139 11.04 -10.95 4.40
C SER A 139 11.40 -9.76 5.30
N TYR A 140 11.05 -9.86 6.59
CA TYR A 140 11.43 -8.86 7.59
C TYR A 140 12.95 -8.68 7.66
N GLU A 141 13.72 -9.77 7.66
CA GLU A 141 15.19 -9.72 7.76
C GLU A 141 15.81 -8.90 6.62
N SER A 142 15.27 -8.99 5.41
CA SER A 142 15.81 -8.25 4.26
C SER A 142 15.67 -6.73 4.35
N LEU A 143 14.72 -6.21 5.15
CA LEU A 143 14.40 -4.78 5.23
C LEU A 143 14.63 -4.16 6.61
N ARG A 144 14.83 -4.96 7.66
CA ARG A 144 14.79 -4.53 9.08
C ARG A 144 15.72 -3.36 9.47
N HIS A 145 16.78 -3.08 8.70
CA HIS A 145 17.73 -2.00 9.01
C HIS A 145 17.51 -0.73 8.18
N LEU A 146 16.44 -0.66 7.37
CA LEU A 146 16.11 0.50 6.53
C LEU A 146 15.28 1.54 7.32
N GLU A 147 15.76 1.96 8.48
CA GLU A 147 15.02 2.84 9.42
C GLU A 147 14.79 4.25 8.85
N SER A 148 15.66 4.70 7.94
CA SER A 148 15.58 6.00 7.27
C SER A 148 14.72 5.99 5.99
N LEU A 149 14.17 4.83 5.60
CA LEU A 149 13.50 4.68 4.31
C LEU A 149 12.20 5.47 4.25
N GLU A 150 12.08 6.32 3.24
CA GLU A 150 10.91 7.16 2.98
C GLU A 150 10.07 6.63 1.81
N LYS A 151 10.73 6.00 0.82
CA LYS A 151 10.08 5.46 -0.37
C LYS A 151 10.59 4.07 -0.71
N LEU A 152 9.64 3.14 -0.86
CA LEU A 152 9.89 1.77 -1.27
C LEU A 152 9.03 1.44 -2.48
N ASP A 153 9.69 1.12 -3.60
CA ASP A 153 9.03 0.71 -4.83
C ASP A 153 9.33 -0.76 -5.16
N LEU A 154 8.31 -1.59 -5.01
CA LEU A 154 8.30 -3.04 -5.27
C LEU A 154 7.32 -3.39 -6.40
N SER A 155 6.87 -2.40 -7.17
CA SER A 155 5.88 -2.59 -8.23
C SER A 155 6.37 -3.50 -9.35
N ARG A 156 5.47 -4.12 -10.12
CA ARG A 156 5.82 -5.00 -11.24
C ARG A 156 6.79 -6.13 -10.81
N ASN A 157 6.39 -6.89 -9.79
CA ASN A 157 7.07 -8.09 -9.33
C ASN A 157 6.06 -9.26 -9.26
N PHE A 158 6.43 -10.38 -8.66
CA PHE A 158 5.56 -11.56 -8.50
C PHE A 158 5.22 -11.82 -7.03
N LEU A 159 5.09 -10.76 -6.22
CA LEU A 159 4.79 -10.89 -4.80
C LEU A 159 3.33 -11.34 -4.64
N ALA A 160 3.13 -12.58 -4.17
CA ALA A 160 1.80 -13.09 -3.85
C ALA A 160 1.38 -12.78 -2.40
N SER A 161 2.36 -12.56 -1.52
CA SER A 161 2.18 -12.19 -0.12
C SER A 161 3.45 -11.55 0.44
N VAL A 162 3.32 -10.88 1.58
CA VAL A 162 4.47 -10.44 2.39
C VAL A 162 4.47 -11.19 3.72
N GLU A 163 5.66 -11.41 4.27
CA GLU A 163 5.80 -11.93 5.63
C GLU A 163 5.09 -10.99 6.62
N GLN A 164 4.50 -11.56 7.67
CA GLN A 164 3.92 -10.74 8.73
C GLN A 164 5.01 -9.83 9.31
N ARG A 165 4.74 -8.52 9.44
CA ARG A 165 5.72 -7.53 9.90
C ARG A 165 6.94 -7.37 8.97
N ALA A 166 6.86 -7.75 7.69
CA ALA A 166 7.95 -7.51 6.72
C ALA A 166 8.42 -6.03 6.69
N PHE A 167 7.50 -5.10 6.91
CA PHE A 167 7.77 -3.66 6.92
C PHE A 167 8.02 -3.09 8.34
N ARG A 168 8.18 -3.94 9.36
CA ARG A 168 8.45 -3.48 10.72
C ARG A 168 9.80 -2.77 10.77
N GLY A 169 9.83 -1.62 11.43
CA GLY A 169 11.04 -0.79 11.56
C GLY A 169 11.15 0.30 10.49
N LEU A 170 10.35 0.24 9.43
CA LEU A 170 10.28 1.28 8.39
C LEU A 170 9.46 2.49 8.85
N SER A 171 9.82 3.06 10.00
CA SER A 171 9.03 4.09 10.71
C SER A 171 8.91 5.40 9.94
N ARG A 172 9.84 5.70 9.03
CA ARG A 172 9.84 6.90 8.18
C ARG A 172 9.20 6.69 6.81
N LEU A 173 8.68 5.50 6.53
CA LEU A 173 8.15 5.19 5.21
C LEU A 173 6.89 6.01 4.93
N ARG A 174 6.90 6.73 3.81
CA ARG A 174 5.81 7.60 3.35
C ARG A 174 5.14 7.06 2.10
N HIS A 175 5.89 6.46 1.17
CA HIS A 175 5.35 5.92 -0.08
C HIS A 175 5.72 4.44 -0.24
N LEU A 176 4.71 3.61 -0.37
CA LEU A 176 4.84 2.17 -0.62
C LEU A 176 4.10 1.80 -1.90
N HIS A 177 4.86 1.36 -2.91
CA HIS A 177 4.36 0.94 -4.20
C HIS A 177 4.42 -0.58 -4.33
N LEU A 178 3.25 -1.22 -4.44
CA LEU A 178 3.05 -2.66 -4.55
C LEU A 178 2.19 -3.03 -5.77
N GLN A 179 1.91 -2.09 -6.67
CA GLN A 179 1.10 -2.32 -7.86
C GLN A 179 1.72 -3.30 -8.85
N SER A 180 0.90 -3.93 -9.68
CA SER A 180 1.34 -4.95 -10.65
C SER A 180 2.08 -6.10 -9.95
N ASN A 181 1.48 -6.67 -8.92
CA ASN A 181 1.97 -7.86 -8.21
C ASN A 181 0.90 -8.97 -8.24
N LEU A 182 1.02 -9.99 -7.39
CA LEU A 182 0.12 -11.14 -7.36
C LEU A 182 -0.67 -11.24 -6.04
N PHE A 183 -0.86 -10.13 -5.32
CA PHE A 183 -1.58 -10.15 -4.05
C PHE A 183 -3.02 -10.62 -4.25
N TYR A 184 -3.42 -11.69 -3.56
CA TYR A 184 -4.78 -12.22 -3.62
C TYR A 184 -5.66 -11.77 -2.44
N THR A 185 -5.05 -11.60 -1.27
CA THR A 185 -5.74 -11.10 -0.07
C THR A 185 -4.83 -10.16 0.70
N ILE A 186 -5.42 -9.14 1.31
CA ILE A 186 -4.72 -8.27 2.26
C ILE A 186 -5.08 -8.71 3.67
N ARG A 187 -4.11 -9.30 4.37
CA ARG A 187 -4.30 -9.80 5.73
C ARG A 187 -4.05 -8.70 6.77
N GLY A 188 -4.57 -8.91 7.98
CA GLY A 188 -4.26 -8.05 9.12
C GLY A 188 -2.77 -8.07 9.44
N GLY A 189 -2.19 -6.91 9.70
CA GLY A 189 -0.81 -6.78 10.15
C GLY A 189 0.27 -6.69 9.06
N TYR A 190 -0.08 -6.70 7.76
CA TYR A 190 0.88 -6.41 6.68
C TYR A 190 1.48 -5.02 6.83
N PHE A 191 0.64 -4.02 7.02
CA PHE A 191 1.05 -2.61 7.13
C PHE A 191 1.15 -2.12 8.59
N PHE A 192 1.36 -3.04 9.51
CA PHE A 192 1.47 -2.72 10.93
C PHE A 192 2.64 -1.76 11.19
N MET A 193 2.44 -0.78 12.06
CA MET A 193 3.43 0.24 12.45
C MET A 193 3.86 1.25 11.36
N LEU A 194 3.24 1.25 10.18
CA LEU A 194 3.50 2.25 9.12
C LEU A 194 2.72 3.56 9.36
N GLN A 195 2.93 4.19 10.51
CA GLN A 195 2.13 5.34 10.97
C GLN A 195 2.31 6.61 10.12
N ASN A 196 3.46 6.75 9.47
CA ASN A 196 3.82 7.89 8.61
C ASN A 196 3.53 7.63 7.12
N LEU A 197 2.93 6.49 6.78
CA LEU A 197 2.65 6.15 5.39
C LEU A 197 1.56 7.08 4.85
N GLU A 198 1.86 7.76 3.75
CA GLU A 198 0.98 8.72 3.08
C GLU A 198 0.35 8.13 1.82
N ARG A 199 1.08 7.28 1.11
CA ARG A 199 0.62 6.66 -0.14
C ARG A 199 0.87 5.16 -0.10
N LEU A 200 -0.21 4.41 -0.30
CA LEU A 200 -0.20 2.97 -0.47
C LEU A 200 -0.83 2.62 -1.82
N ASP A 201 -0.01 2.06 -2.71
CA ASP A 201 -0.45 1.66 -4.04
C ASP A 201 -0.51 0.14 -4.14
N LEU A 202 -1.73 -0.40 -4.23
CA LEU A 202 -2.04 -1.82 -4.38
C LEU A 202 -2.79 -2.09 -5.69
N SER A 203 -2.76 -1.15 -6.63
CA SER A 203 -3.46 -1.29 -7.92
C SER A 203 -2.92 -2.46 -8.76
N ASP A 204 -3.69 -2.92 -9.75
CA ASP A 204 -3.25 -3.96 -10.69
C ASP A 204 -2.71 -5.21 -9.97
N ASN A 205 -3.55 -5.76 -9.09
CA ASN A 205 -3.26 -6.98 -8.34
C ASN A 205 -4.45 -7.94 -8.49
N ASN A 206 -4.44 -9.06 -7.76
CA ASN A 206 -5.53 -10.04 -7.79
C ASN A 206 -6.37 -10.02 -6.51
N ILE A 207 -6.46 -8.86 -5.84
CA ILE A 207 -7.02 -8.77 -4.49
C ILE A 207 -8.52 -9.00 -4.54
N SER A 208 -8.99 -10.08 -3.94
CA SER A 208 -10.41 -10.43 -3.83
C SER A 208 -11.01 -10.10 -2.46
N SER A 209 -10.18 -9.95 -1.43
CA SER A 209 -10.63 -9.62 -0.08
C SER A 209 -9.57 -8.90 0.75
N ILE A 210 -10.05 -8.03 1.64
CA ILE A 210 -9.26 -7.22 2.55
C ILE A 210 -9.76 -7.45 3.98
N ALA A 211 -8.86 -7.74 4.91
CA ALA A 211 -9.22 -7.89 6.32
C ALA A 211 -9.60 -6.53 6.93
N VAL A 212 -10.56 -6.53 7.86
CA VAL A 212 -11.17 -5.31 8.43
C VAL A 212 -10.17 -4.39 9.13
N GLU A 213 -9.07 -4.93 9.65
CA GLU A 213 -8.05 -4.18 10.41
C GLU A 213 -6.75 -4.00 9.63
N SER A 214 -6.76 -4.24 8.31
CA SER A 214 -5.57 -4.16 7.48
C SER A 214 -4.93 -2.76 7.43
N PHE A 215 -5.74 -1.70 7.61
CA PHE A 215 -5.29 -0.32 7.47
C PHE A 215 -5.30 0.49 8.77
N THR A 216 -5.68 -0.10 9.91
CA THR A 216 -5.89 0.62 11.19
C THR A 216 -4.67 1.39 11.68
N SER A 217 -3.45 0.97 11.34
CA SER A 217 -2.20 1.64 11.78
C SER A 217 -1.79 2.83 10.91
N LEU A 218 -2.48 3.11 9.81
CA LEU A 218 -2.06 4.08 8.78
C LEU A 218 -2.60 5.49 9.06
N HIS A 219 -2.19 6.10 10.17
CA HIS A 219 -2.72 7.39 10.65
C HIS A 219 -2.40 8.61 9.75
N SER A 220 -1.41 8.48 8.86
CA SER A 220 -1.01 9.55 7.93
C SER A 220 -1.44 9.30 6.48
N LEU A 221 -2.24 8.26 6.23
CA LEU A 221 -2.60 7.87 4.87
C LEU A 221 -3.39 8.99 4.20
N ARG A 222 -3.02 9.29 2.96
CA ARG A 222 -3.67 10.30 2.11
C ARG A 222 -4.19 9.70 0.83
N LEU A 223 -3.52 8.68 0.29
CA LEU A 223 -3.92 7.99 -0.92
C LEU A 223 -3.80 6.48 -0.74
N LEU A 224 -4.90 5.79 -0.98
CA LEU A 224 -4.99 4.34 -1.08
C LEU A 224 -5.56 4.00 -2.46
N THR A 225 -4.78 3.35 -3.31
CA THR A 225 -5.31 2.82 -4.57
C THR A 225 -5.42 1.31 -4.53
N LEU A 226 -6.62 0.83 -4.84
CA LEU A 226 -7.05 -0.55 -4.97
C LEU A 226 -7.64 -0.80 -6.36
N SER A 227 -7.37 0.11 -7.32
CA SER A 227 -7.87 -0.01 -8.68
C SER A 227 -7.39 -1.29 -9.35
N ASP A 228 -8.14 -1.79 -10.34
CA ASP A 228 -7.75 -2.94 -11.16
C ASP A 228 -7.41 -4.18 -10.30
N ASN A 229 -8.37 -4.59 -9.47
CA ASN A 229 -8.29 -5.77 -8.60
C ASN A 229 -9.52 -6.67 -8.81
N GLN A 230 -9.72 -7.65 -7.93
CA GLN A 230 -10.84 -8.60 -8.00
C GLN A 230 -11.87 -8.39 -6.88
N LEU A 231 -12.03 -7.15 -6.39
CA LEU A 231 -12.98 -6.83 -5.35
C LEU A 231 -14.40 -6.81 -5.91
N SER A 232 -15.27 -7.69 -5.40
CA SER A 232 -16.70 -7.69 -5.73
C SER A 232 -17.56 -6.96 -4.69
N HIS A 233 -17.11 -6.95 -3.44
CA HIS A 233 -17.77 -6.26 -2.33
C HIS A 233 -16.74 -5.61 -1.40
N LEU A 234 -17.19 -4.62 -0.64
CA LEU A 234 -16.43 -3.98 0.44
C LEU A 234 -17.17 -4.10 1.76
N LYS A 235 -16.41 -4.17 2.85
CA LYS A 235 -16.95 -4.03 4.21
C LYS A 235 -16.69 -2.61 4.66
N PHE A 236 -17.73 -1.88 5.08
CA PHE A 236 -17.58 -0.52 5.64
C PHE A 236 -16.52 -0.45 6.75
N LYS A 237 -16.42 -1.50 7.57
CA LYS A 237 -15.44 -1.58 8.66
C LYS A 237 -13.97 -1.56 8.19
N THR A 238 -13.69 -1.93 6.94
CA THR A 238 -12.33 -1.90 6.37
C THR A 238 -11.75 -0.50 6.31
N PHE A 239 -12.58 0.52 6.08
CA PHE A 239 -12.13 1.91 5.92
C PHE A 239 -12.45 2.80 7.11
N ILE A 240 -13.51 2.52 7.88
CA ILE A 240 -13.89 3.37 9.02
C ILE A 240 -12.82 3.45 10.12
N ASN A 241 -11.91 2.48 10.16
CA ASN A 241 -10.79 2.44 11.10
C ASN A 241 -9.59 3.29 10.65
N LEU A 242 -9.64 3.93 9.48
CA LEU A 242 -8.64 4.89 9.03
C LEU A 242 -8.81 6.22 9.78
N GLN A 243 -8.05 6.39 10.87
CA GLN A 243 -8.07 7.62 11.66
C GLN A 243 -7.15 8.69 11.06
N THR A 244 -7.50 9.17 9.86
CA THR A 244 -6.73 10.17 9.10
C THR A 244 -7.49 11.49 8.94
N PRO A 245 -6.81 12.64 8.73
CA PRO A 245 -7.49 13.90 8.44
C PRO A 245 -8.30 13.88 7.14
N SER A 246 -7.76 13.25 6.08
CA SER A 246 -8.40 13.05 4.79
C SER A 246 -7.66 11.95 4.03
N THR A 247 -8.38 10.90 3.63
CA THR A 247 -7.89 9.80 2.80
C THR A 247 -8.69 9.73 1.51
N HIS A 248 -7.97 9.79 0.40
CA HIS A 248 -8.46 9.52 -0.95
C HIS A 248 -8.29 8.05 -1.28
N ILE A 249 -9.33 7.44 -1.84
CA ILE A 249 -9.41 6.02 -2.15
C ILE A 249 -9.82 5.87 -3.61
N GLN A 250 -9.09 5.02 -4.33
CA GLN A 250 -9.39 4.65 -5.72
C GLN A 250 -9.72 3.17 -5.79
N VAL A 251 -10.86 2.81 -6.37
CA VAL A 251 -11.39 1.44 -6.40
C VAL A 251 -11.99 1.03 -7.76
N SER A 252 -11.77 1.82 -8.81
CA SER A 252 -12.15 1.52 -10.20
C SER A 252 -11.52 0.22 -10.73
N GLY A 253 -12.05 -0.31 -11.83
CA GLY A 253 -11.50 -1.53 -12.45
C GLY A 253 -11.68 -2.81 -11.62
N ASN A 254 -12.62 -2.83 -10.67
CA ASN A 254 -12.96 -3.99 -9.86
C ASN A 254 -14.32 -4.57 -10.28
N PRO A 255 -14.54 -5.90 -10.17
CA PRO A 255 -15.77 -6.56 -10.59
C PRO A 255 -16.91 -6.39 -9.56
N TRP A 256 -17.39 -5.15 -9.39
CA TRP A 256 -18.40 -4.79 -8.38
C TRP A 256 -19.73 -5.52 -8.57
N VAL A 257 -20.23 -6.13 -7.50
CA VAL A 257 -21.61 -6.64 -7.44
C VAL A 257 -22.48 -5.53 -6.85
N CYS A 258 -23.19 -4.83 -7.73
CA CYS A 258 -24.03 -3.68 -7.44
C CYS A 258 -25.38 -4.07 -6.82
N ASP A 259 -25.32 -4.77 -5.70
CA ASP A 259 -26.46 -5.03 -4.85
C ASP A 259 -26.69 -3.89 -3.84
N CYS A 260 -27.76 -4.01 -3.07
CA CYS A 260 -28.10 -3.02 -2.05
C CYS A 260 -27.06 -2.94 -0.93
N ASP A 261 -26.30 -4.01 -0.66
CA ASP A 261 -25.27 -3.98 0.37
C ASP A 261 -24.07 -3.14 -0.05
N LEU A 262 -23.62 -3.27 -1.31
CA LEU A 262 -22.56 -2.44 -1.85
C LEU A 262 -22.96 -0.96 -1.88
N GLN A 263 -24.18 -0.65 -2.33
CA GLN A 263 -24.71 0.72 -2.31
C GLN A 263 -24.73 1.31 -0.88
N ARG A 264 -25.19 0.55 0.11
CA ARG A 264 -25.16 0.97 1.53
C ARG A 264 -23.74 1.23 2.02
N VAL A 265 -22.76 0.43 1.58
CA VAL A 265 -21.36 0.61 1.97
C VAL A 265 -20.80 1.91 1.40
N PHE A 266 -20.96 2.16 0.09
CA PHE A 266 -20.50 3.42 -0.51
C PHE A 266 -21.25 4.64 0.03
N GLY A 267 -22.56 4.54 0.27
CA GLY A 267 -23.34 5.60 0.92
C GLY A 267 -22.80 5.93 2.31
N LYS A 268 -22.44 4.91 3.11
CA LYS A 268 -21.78 5.12 4.41
C LYS A 268 -20.40 5.73 4.25
N ILE A 269 -19.57 5.28 3.31
CA ILE A 269 -18.23 5.85 3.08
C ILE A 269 -18.35 7.33 2.69
N ASN A 270 -19.23 7.68 1.75
CA ASN A 270 -19.44 9.06 1.30
C ASN A 270 -20.01 9.97 2.41
N SER A 271 -20.69 9.40 3.41
CA SER A 271 -21.13 10.16 4.60
C SER A 271 -19.98 10.52 5.56
N VAL A 272 -18.83 9.85 5.45
CA VAL A 272 -17.66 10.07 6.29
C VAL A 272 -16.78 11.15 5.67
N ARG A 273 -16.76 12.34 6.27
CA ARG A 273 -16.10 13.53 5.72
C ARG A 273 -14.60 13.39 5.40
N HIS A 274 -13.90 12.50 6.07
CA HIS A 274 -12.45 12.30 5.89
C HIS A 274 -12.12 11.16 4.91
N LEU A 275 -13.12 10.50 4.32
CA LEU A 275 -12.92 9.46 3.31
C LEU A 275 -13.51 9.95 2.00
N HIS A 276 -12.73 9.82 0.92
CA HIS A 276 -13.14 10.26 -0.41
C HIS A 276 -12.91 9.11 -1.40
N ILE A 277 -13.96 8.70 -2.12
CA ILE A 277 -13.82 7.80 -3.26
C ILE A 277 -13.67 8.66 -4.51
N ASP A 278 -12.43 8.81 -4.99
CA ASP A 278 -12.10 9.76 -6.05
C ASP A 278 -12.66 9.36 -7.42
N ASP A 279 -12.80 8.05 -7.64
CA ASP A 279 -13.22 7.46 -8.90
C ASP A 279 -14.63 6.87 -8.85
N TYR A 280 -15.48 7.39 -7.97
CA TYR A 280 -16.85 6.91 -7.76
C TYR A 280 -17.69 6.91 -9.05
N GLU A 281 -17.53 7.94 -9.89
CA GLU A 281 -18.22 8.07 -11.18
C GLU A 281 -17.75 7.04 -12.22
N ASN A 282 -16.56 6.46 -12.03
CA ASN A 282 -15.99 5.47 -12.94
C ASN A 282 -16.27 4.02 -12.50
N LEU A 283 -17.05 3.82 -11.43
CA LEU A 283 -17.37 2.48 -10.94
C LEU A 283 -18.46 1.84 -11.82
N THR A 284 -18.14 0.68 -12.37
CA THR A 284 -19.06 -0.10 -13.21
C THR A 284 -19.41 -1.42 -12.55
N CYS A 285 -20.63 -1.87 -12.80
CA CYS A 285 -21.19 -3.09 -12.23
C CYS A 285 -20.76 -4.32 -13.06
N ALA A 286 -20.15 -5.31 -12.42
CA ALA A 286 -19.93 -6.64 -12.99
C ALA A 286 -21.06 -7.63 -12.67
N GLY A 287 -21.84 -7.35 -11.62
CA GLY A 287 -23.02 -8.12 -11.26
C GLY A 287 -24.05 -7.25 -10.55
N PRO A 288 -25.31 -7.72 -10.43
CA PRO A 288 -25.86 -8.91 -11.08
C PRO A 288 -25.99 -8.75 -12.61
N PRO A 289 -26.26 -9.82 -13.39
CA PRO A 289 -26.21 -9.77 -14.86
C PRO A 289 -27.09 -8.70 -15.51
N GLN A 290 -28.17 -8.28 -14.85
CA GLN A 290 -29.07 -7.23 -15.36
C GLN A 290 -28.43 -5.84 -15.33
N LEU A 291 -27.43 -5.63 -14.47
CA LEU A 291 -26.71 -4.37 -14.31
C LEU A 291 -25.31 -4.42 -14.90
N LEU A 292 -24.96 -5.46 -15.67
CA LEU A 292 -23.62 -5.61 -16.23
C LEU A 292 -23.23 -4.39 -17.09
N GLY A 293 -22.12 -3.74 -16.74
CA GLY A 293 -21.61 -2.55 -17.40
C GLY A 293 -22.32 -1.24 -17.02
N ALA A 294 -23.38 -1.28 -16.22
CA ALA A 294 -24.02 -0.07 -15.70
C ALA A 294 -23.07 0.68 -14.76
N ALA A 295 -23.16 2.02 -14.74
CA ALA A 295 -22.45 2.83 -13.76
C ALA A 295 -23.13 2.71 -12.39
N LEU A 296 -22.34 2.56 -11.32
CA LEU A 296 -22.86 2.32 -9.97
C LEU A 296 -23.77 3.46 -9.47
N ASP A 297 -23.46 4.69 -9.85
CA ASP A 297 -24.23 5.90 -9.51
C ASP A 297 -25.62 5.96 -10.19
N SER A 298 -25.78 5.27 -11.31
CA SER A 298 -27.03 5.18 -12.07
C SER A 298 -28.01 4.14 -11.52
N VAL A 299 -27.56 3.24 -10.65
CA VAL A 299 -28.40 2.17 -10.09
C VAL A 299 -29.35 2.76 -9.04
N ASP A 300 -30.66 2.58 -9.25
CA ASP A 300 -31.69 3.21 -8.41
C ASP A 300 -31.63 2.75 -6.95
N ASN A 301 -31.16 3.65 -6.09
CA ASN A 301 -31.08 3.44 -4.64
C ASN A 301 -32.46 3.32 -3.98
N GLN A 302 -33.56 3.76 -4.61
CA GLN A 302 -34.90 3.73 -3.99
C GLN A 302 -35.39 2.29 -3.77
N LEU A 303 -35.05 1.35 -4.65
CA LEU A 303 -35.37 -0.07 -4.44
C LEU A 303 -34.69 -0.63 -3.19
N CYS A 304 -33.48 -0.16 -2.86
CA CYS A 304 -32.73 -0.62 -1.70
C CYS A 304 -33.21 -0.04 -0.36
N VAL A 305 -33.93 1.09 -0.41
CA VAL A 305 -34.55 1.73 0.77
C VAL A 305 -35.80 0.94 1.21
N ALA A 306 -36.56 0.35 0.27
CA ALA A 306 -37.75 -0.43 0.57
C ALA A 306 -37.47 -1.64 1.49
N GLU A 307 -36.33 -2.32 1.31
CA GLU A 307 -35.89 -3.39 2.23
C GLU A 307 -35.63 -2.87 3.65
N THR A 308 -34.99 -1.70 3.79
CA THR A 308 -34.68 -1.15 5.12
C THR A 308 -35.94 -0.61 5.82
N ALA A 309 -36.87 -0.02 5.06
CA ALA A 309 -38.13 0.47 5.59
C ALA A 309 -39.03 -0.68 6.08
N THR A 310 -39.10 -1.78 5.34
CA THR A 310 -39.86 -2.96 5.77
C THR A 310 -39.28 -3.58 7.05
N VAL A 311 -37.96 -3.72 7.16
CA VAL A 311 -37.31 -4.17 8.40
C VAL A 311 -37.57 -3.21 9.56
N LEU A 312 -37.49 -1.89 9.34
CA LEU A 312 -37.76 -0.90 10.38
C LEU A 312 -39.22 -0.96 10.86
N VAL A 313 -40.17 -1.08 9.93
CA VAL A 313 -41.60 -1.23 10.25
C VAL A 313 -41.84 -2.51 11.06
N ILE A 314 -41.24 -3.64 10.67
CA ILE A 314 -41.34 -4.91 11.40
C ILE A 314 -40.74 -4.78 12.81
N THR A 315 -39.54 -4.19 12.94
CA THR A 315 -38.91 -4.00 14.26
C THR A 315 -39.72 -3.08 15.18
N ILE A 316 -40.27 -1.98 14.66
CA ILE A 316 -41.15 -1.08 15.42
C ILE A 316 -42.43 -1.80 15.83
N THR A 317 -43.09 -2.52 14.92
CA THR A 317 -44.32 -3.28 15.26
C THR A 317 -44.06 -4.37 16.28
N VAL A 318 -42.94 -5.09 16.19
CA VAL A 318 -42.54 -6.07 17.22
C VAL A 318 -42.28 -5.38 18.56
N LEU A 319 -41.56 -4.26 18.58
CA LEU A 319 -41.30 -3.51 19.82
C LEU A 319 -42.60 -3.03 20.47
N VAL A 320 -43.52 -2.44 19.68
CA VAL A 320 -44.82 -1.96 20.17
C VAL A 320 -45.67 -3.11 20.70
N THR A 321 -45.72 -4.24 20.01
CA THR A 321 -46.51 -5.41 20.48
C THR A 321 -45.94 -6.01 21.76
N VAL A 322 -44.61 -6.08 21.91
CA VAL A 322 -43.95 -6.51 23.15
C VAL A 322 -44.27 -5.55 24.31
N ILE A 323 -44.15 -4.24 24.09
CA ILE A 323 -44.50 -3.23 25.11
C ILE A 323 -45.98 -3.37 25.51
N ALA A 324 -46.88 -3.48 24.55
CA ALA A 324 -48.31 -3.65 24.82
C ALA A 324 -48.60 -4.94 25.61
N ALA A 325 -47.92 -6.05 25.31
CA ALA A 325 -48.04 -7.30 26.04
C ALA A 325 -47.54 -7.18 27.49
N ILE A 326 -46.41 -6.50 27.71
CA ILE A 326 -45.88 -6.23 29.05
C ILE A 326 -46.87 -5.38 29.85
N VAL A 327 -47.38 -4.30 29.28
CA VAL A 327 -48.37 -3.42 29.93
C VAL A 327 -49.66 -4.18 30.24
N MET A 328 -50.13 -5.04 29.33
CA MET A 328 -51.30 -5.88 29.57
C MET A 328 -51.06 -6.90 30.69
N ALA A 329 -49.89 -7.55 30.74
CA ALA A 329 -49.53 -8.48 31.79
C ALA A 329 -49.48 -7.77 33.16
N GLU A 330 -48.91 -6.57 33.22
CA GLU A 330 -48.81 -5.77 34.44
C GLU A 330 -50.19 -5.27 34.90
N ARG A 331 -51.06 -4.88 33.98
CA ARG A 331 -52.45 -4.49 34.27
C ARG A 331 -53.28 -5.68 34.77
N ASN A 332 -53.09 -6.87 34.21
CA ASN A 332 -53.72 -8.10 34.70
C ASN A 332 -53.20 -8.48 36.09
N ARG A 333 -51.90 -8.30 36.36
CA ARG A 333 -51.31 -8.53 37.68
C ARG A 333 -51.92 -7.60 38.74
N LYS A 334 -52.10 -6.30 38.44
CA LYS A 334 -52.80 -5.35 39.32
C LYS A 334 -54.27 -5.71 39.53
N LYS A 335 -55.01 -6.07 38.48
CA LYS A 335 -56.40 -6.55 38.60
C LYS A 335 -56.53 -7.80 39.49
N ASN A 336 -55.58 -8.73 39.42
CA ASN A 336 -55.59 -9.90 40.31
C ASN A 336 -55.23 -9.54 41.75
N GLN A 337 -54.38 -8.53 41.98
CA GLN A 337 -54.16 -7.99 43.34
C GLN A 337 -55.44 -7.35 43.90
N ASP A 338 -56.12 -6.48 43.14
CA ASP A 338 -57.35 -5.82 43.61
C ASP A 338 -58.49 -6.80 43.90
N LYS A 339 -58.59 -7.91 43.13
CA LYS A 339 -59.53 -9.00 43.44
C LYS A 339 -59.21 -9.71 44.76
N ASN A 340 -57.92 -9.90 45.07
CA ASN A 340 -57.50 -10.50 46.35
C ASN A 340 -57.79 -9.58 47.55
N TRP A 341 -57.77 -8.26 47.37
CA TRP A 341 -58.12 -7.31 48.45
C TRP A 341 -59.62 -7.29 48.73
N ASN A 342 -60.47 -7.43 47.70
CA ASN A 342 -61.93 -7.42 47.86
C ASN A 342 -62.53 -8.72 48.45
N GLU A 343 -61.75 -9.79 48.57
CA GLU A 343 -62.16 -11.03 49.26
C GLU A 343 -61.79 -11.06 50.76
N VAL A 344 -60.99 -10.10 51.25
CA VAL A 344 -60.52 -10.07 52.65
C VAL A 344 -61.39 -9.22 53.58
N ASP A 345 -62.24 -8.34 53.07
CA ASP A 345 -63.22 -7.57 53.86
C ASP A 345 -64.63 -8.19 53.78
N GLY A 346 -64.79 -9.37 54.38
CA GLY A 346 -66.10 -9.91 54.79
C GLY A 346 -66.45 -9.49 56.23
N PRO A 347 -67.73 -9.31 56.60
CA PRO A 347 -68.09 -8.66 57.86
C PRO A 347 -67.71 -9.52 59.08
N PHE A 348 -67.08 -8.88 60.07
CA PHE A 348 -67.00 -9.39 61.45
C PHE A 348 -68.44 -9.52 62.00
N GLU A 349 -68.96 -10.74 62.08
CA GLU A 349 -70.11 -11.04 62.93
C GLU A 349 -69.65 -11.18 64.40
N THR A 350 -70.10 -10.24 65.22
CA THR A 350 -70.23 -10.39 66.67
C THR A 350 -71.34 -11.39 67.00
N GLN A 351 -71.06 -12.40 67.84
CA GLN A 351 -72.12 -13.10 68.56
C GLN A 351 -71.68 -13.51 69.98
N ASP A 352 -72.39 -12.94 70.95
CA ASP A 352 -72.48 -13.31 72.36
C ASP A 352 -73.14 -14.69 72.54
N LYS A 353 -72.50 -15.59 73.31
CA LYS A 353 -73.00 -16.33 74.49
C LYS A 353 -72.23 -17.62 74.75
#